data_AF-A0A841LHA9-F1
#
_entry.id   AF-A0A841LHA9-F1
#
_cell.length_a   1.000
_cell.length_b   1.000
_cell.length_c   1.000
_cell.angle_alpha   90.00
_cell.angle_beta   90.00
_cell.angle_gamma   90.00
#
_symmetry.space_group_name_H-M   'P 1'
#
loop_
_entity.id
_entity.type
_entity.pdbx_description
1 polymer ?
#
loop_
_entity_poly.entity_id
_entity_poly.type
_entity_poly.pdbx_seq_one_letter_code
_entity_poly.pdbx_strand_id
1 'polypeptide(L)'
;MKRKLLSLLLIFLIASTFAERIKAQNQSLNISFLLDLSDRIAPKKNPDFFQRDLGYIKSIETAFVNHVKGKKIMLLNDQMQVFFDPIPKIPNIDYLSQLLKVSFNSKTNKKDILSVDNVYTQTSSKIYLHTIKENNYVGSDIWKFFKNNVQNYCIKDKQRNILVILTDGYMYHKNSKFLDKGKSSYITPAFIQSKKLISSDYRAIMKKNNLGFISFPYNLKDLEIIVLGINPSKQNPYEEDVIKQYWADWFTAMKVKKFHLISTDLPANLSPVLQKIISEK
;
A
#
# COMPACT_ATOMS: atom_id res chain seq x y z
N MET A 1 41.08 35.09 1.15
CA MET A 1 40.44 33.99 1.92
C MET A 1 39.01 33.66 1.51
N LYS A 2 38.08 34.64 1.37
CA LYS A 2 36.66 34.38 1.11
C LYS A 2 36.33 33.58 -0.18
N ARG A 3 37.05 33.80 -1.29
CA ARG A 3 36.83 33.07 -2.56
C ARG A 3 37.19 31.58 -2.51
N LYS A 4 38.26 31.21 -1.80
CA LYS A 4 38.66 29.79 -1.62
C LYS A 4 37.68 29.04 -0.71
N LEU A 5 37.14 29.71 0.32
CA LEU A 5 36.14 29.12 1.21
C LEU A 5 34.80 28.88 0.49
N LEU A 6 34.38 29.83 -0.37
CA LEU A 6 33.16 29.71 -1.17
C LEU A 6 33.25 28.58 -2.21
N SER A 7 34.41 28.38 -2.86
CA SER A 7 34.59 27.28 -3.81
C SER A 7 34.65 25.92 -3.11
N LEU A 8 35.21 25.83 -1.90
CA LEU A 8 35.21 24.60 -1.11
C LEU A 8 33.79 24.20 -0.70
N LEU A 9 32.99 25.16 -0.21
CA LEU A 9 31.58 24.95 0.14
C LEU A 9 30.75 24.46 -1.07
N LEU A 10 30.98 25.05 -2.24
CA LEU A 10 30.29 24.64 -3.48
C LEU A 10 30.65 23.22 -3.91
N ILE A 11 31.92 22.82 -3.81
CA ILE A 11 32.37 21.45 -4.08
C ILE A 11 31.76 20.45 -3.09
N PHE A 12 31.68 20.80 -1.81
CA PHE A 12 31.04 19.98 -0.79
C PHE A 12 29.53 19.80 -1.03
N LEU A 13 28.83 20.87 -1.43
CA LEU A 13 27.40 20.82 -1.81
C LEU A 13 27.16 19.97 -3.06
N ILE A 14 28.03 20.06 -4.07
CA ILE A 14 27.93 19.23 -5.27
C ILE A 14 28.24 17.77 -4.96
N ALA A 15 29.26 17.49 -4.13
CA ALA A 15 29.61 16.13 -3.72
C ALA A 15 28.51 15.49 -2.84
N SER A 16 27.90 16.23 -1.93
CA SER A 16 26.81 15.73 -1.07
C SER A 16 25.56 15.41 -1.88
N THR A 17 25.17 16.30 -2.80
CA THR A 17 24.03 16.08 -3.70
C THR A 17 24.28 14.90 -4.64
N PHE A 18 25.49 14.73 -5.16
CA PHE A 18 25.85 13.57 -5.99
C PHE A 18 25.85 12.26 -5.20
N ALA A 19 26.37 12.27 -3.96
CA ALA A 19 26.37 11.11 -3.08
C ALA A 19 24.95 10.69 -2.65
N GLU A 20 24.07 11.64 -2.34
CA GLU A 20 22.64 11.37 -2.07
C GLU A 20 21.95 10.77 -3.31
N ARG A 21 22.24 11.30 -4.50
CA ARG A 21 21.67 10.79 -5.76
C ARG A 21 22.12 9.36 -6.07
N ILE A 22 23.39 9.02 -5.83
CA ILE A 22 23.92 7.65 -5.97
C ILE A 22 23.31 6.72 -4.92
N LYS A 23 23.17 7.18 -3.67
CA LYS A 23 22.56 6.40 -2.58
C LYS A 23 21.10 6.07 -2.88
N ALA A 24 20.33 7.04 -3.36
CA ALA A 24 18.94 6.83 -3.75
C ALA A 24 18.80 6.00 -5.05
N GLN A 25 19.76 6.06 -5.97
CA GLN A 25 19.80 5.20 -7.17
C GLN A 25 20.07 3.73 -6.86
N ASN A 26 20.73 3.43 -5.74
CA ASN A 26 21.07 2.07 -5.34
C ASN A 26 20.20 1.54 -4.19
N GLN A 27 19.24 2.32 -3.68
CA GLN A 27 18.41 1.86 -2.57
C GLN A 27 17.54 0.69 -2.99
N SER A 28 17.57 -0.37 -2.19
CA SER A 28 16.76 -1.57 -2.39
C SER A 28 15.31 -1.36 -2.02
N LEU A 29 14.39 -1.88 -2.84
CA LEU A 29 12.96 -1.84 -2.58
C LEU A 29 12.51 -3.09 -1.83
N ASN A 30 11.62 -2.88 -0.87
CA ASN A 30 10.81 -3.91 -0.24
C ASN A 30 9.33 -3.51 -0.39
N ILE A 31 8.64 -4.11 -1.35
CA ILE A 31 7.23 -3.83 -1.61
C ILE A 31 6.38 -4.96 -1.05
N SER A 32 5.46 -4.63 -0.17
CA SER A 32 4.45 -5.54 0.35
C SER A 32 3.08 -5.11 -0.11
N PHE A 33 2.27 -6.04 -0.62
CA PHE A 33 0.84 -5.81 -0.85
C PHE A 33 0.03 -6.43 0.29
N LEU A 34 -1.04 -5.75 0.71
CA LEU A 34 -2.12 -6.33 1.50
C LEU A 34 -3.39 -6.25 0.65
N LEU A 35 -3.92 -7.40 0.25
CA LEU A 35 -5.07 -7.47 -0.64
C LEU A 35 -6.37 -7.63 0.14
N ASP A 36 -7.36 -6.77 -0.16
CA ASP A 36 -8.72 -6.91 0.32
C ASP A 36 -9.58 -7.76 -0.62
N LEU A 37 -9.82 -9.00 -0.20
CA LEU A 37 -10.69 -9.97 -0.87
C LEU A 37 -12.14 -9.88 -0.33
N SER A 38 -12.62 -8.67 -0.01
CA SER A 38 -13.99 -8.40 0.39
C SER A 38 -14.94 -8.40 -0.81
N ASP A 39 -16.22 -8.14 -0.58
CA ASP A 39 -17.20 -7.99 -1.65
C ASP A 39 -16.93 -6.77 -2.56
N ARG A 40 -15.88 -5.97 -2.29
CA ARG A 40 -15.39 -4.94 -3.22
C ARG A 40 -14.99 -5.51 -4.57
N ILE A 41 -14.52 -6.76 -4.62
CA ILE A 41 -14.12 -7.43 -5.87
C ILE A 41 -15.28 -8.19 -6.54
N ALA A 42 -16.46 -8.22 -5.92
CA ALA A 42 -17.62 -8.93 -6.42
C ALA A 42 -18.20 -8.20 -7.66
N PRO A 43 -18.20 -8.80 -8.86
CA PRO A 43 -18.64 -8.12 -10.08
C PRO A 43 -20.11 -7.67 -10.04
N LYS A 44 -20.97 -8.39 -9.28
CA LYS A 44 -22.37 -8.01 -9.08
C LYS A 44 -22.53 -6.69 -8.31
N LYS A 45 -21.63 -6.40 -7.37
CA LYS A 45 -21.67 -5.20 -6.54
C LYS A 45 -20.85 -4.07 -7.16
N ASN A 46 -19.67 -4.41 -7.68
CA ASN A 46 -18.70 -3.47 -8.23
C ASN A 46 -18.16 -4.01 -9.57
N PRO A 47 -18.86 -3.74 -10.68
CA PRO A 47 -18.39 -4.13 -12.00
C PRO A 47 -17.00 -3.58 -12.29
N ASP A 48 -16.11 -4.42 -12.81
CA ASP A 48 -14.75 -4.09 -13.25
C ASP A 48 -13.72 -3.76 -12.15
N PHE A 49 -14.10 -3.77 -10.87
CA PHE A 49 -13.20 -3.39 -9.78
C PHE A 49 -12.04 -4.37 -9.60
N PHE A 50 -12.28 -5.67 -9.75
CA PHE A 50 -11.19 -6.64 -9.66
C PHE A 50 -10.18 -6.47 -10.80
N GLN A 51 -10.63 -6.13 -12.01
CA GLN A 51 -9.74 -5.84 -13.14
C GLN A 51 -8.95 -4.56 -12.91
N ARG A 52 -9.54 -3.55 -12.25
CA ARG A 52 -8.80 -2.34 -11.84
C ARG A 52 -7.68 -2.68 -10.86
N ASP A 53 -7.99 -3.47 -9.84
CA ASP A 53 -6.99 -3.93 -8.87
C ASP A 53 -5.85 -4.70 -9.55
N LEU A 54 -6.17 -5.61 -10.49
CA LEU A 54 -5.15 -6.32 -11.27
C LEU A 54 -4.28 -5.35 -12.10
N GLY A 55 -4.87 -4.31 -12.69
CA GLY A 55 -4.15 -3.26 -13.40
C GLY A 55 -3.25 -2.42 -12.49
N TYR A 56 -3.67 -2.16 -11.25
CA TYR A 56 -2.88 -1.47 -10.25
C TYR A 56 -1.68 -2.31 -9.80
N ILE A 57 -1.91 -3.60 -9.48
CA ILE A 57 -0.86 -4.57 -9.16
C ILE A 57 0.16 -4.60 -10.30
N LYS A 58 -0.32 -4.72 -11.55
CA LYS A 58 0.53 -4.73 -12.74
C LYS A 58 1.38 -3.47 -12.87
N SER A 59 0.81 -2.30 -12.57
CA SER A 59 1.54 -1.02 -12.65
C SER A 59 2.69 -0.93 -11.64
N ILE A 60 2.46 -1.37 -10.40
CA ILE A 60 3.47 -1.40 -9.35
C ILE A 60 4.52 -2.48 -9.63
N GLU A 61 4.10 -3.66 -10.07
CA GLU A 61 5.00 -4.74 -10.50
C GLU A 61 5.92 -4.28 -11.63
N THR A 62 5.37 -3.59 -12.64
CA THR A 62 6.15 -3.04 -13.75
C THR A 62 7.19 -2.04 -13.26
N ALA A 63 6.82 -1.16 -12.32
CA ALA A 63 7.75 -0.21 -11.73
C ALA A 63 8.88 -0.91 -10.96
N PHE A 64 8.54 -1.94 -10.17
CA PHE A 64 9.49 -2.74 -9.42
C PHE A 64 10.47 -3.48 -10.35
N VAL A 65 9.97 -4.15 -11.39
CA VAL A 65 10.80 -4.86 -12.36
C VAL A 65 11.71 -3.90 -13.12
N ASN A 66 11.22 -2.73 -13.49
CA ASN A 66 12.04 -1.70 -14.15
C ASN A 66 13.15 -1.18 -13.23
N HIS A 67 12.85 -0.96 -11.95
CA HIS A 67 13.84 -0.59 -10.95
C HIS A 67 14.94 -1.67 -10.81
N VAL A 68 14.54 -2.95 -10.71
CA VAL A 68 15.47 -4.09 -10.62
C VAL A 68 16.33 -4.19 -11.89
N LYS A 69 15.75 -4.08 -13.08
CA LYS A 69 16.47 -4.10 -14.37
C LYS A 69 17.45 -2.95 -14.51
N GLY A 70 17.16 -1.80 -13.90
CA GLY A 70 18.05 -0.63 -13.90
C GLY A 70 19.28 -0.77 -13.00
N LYS A 71 19.33 -1.79 -12.13
CA LYS A 71 20.46 -2.03 -11.22
C LYS A 71 21.47 -3.02 -11.78
N LYS A 72 22.72 -2.87 -11.33
CA LYS A 72 23.75 -3.91 -11.51
C LYS A 72 23.37 -5.13 -10.66
N ILE A 73 23.47 -6.34 -11.22
CA ILE A 73 23.11 -7.60 -10.53
C ILE A 73 23.77 -7.72 -9.15
N MET A 74 25.05 -7.37 -9.03
CA MET A 74 25.79 -7.42 -7.77
C MET A 74 25.22 -6.51 -6.65
N LEU A 75 24.39 -5.52 -7.00
CA LEU A 75 23.74 -4.58 -6.07
C LEU A 75 22.29 -4.95 -5.76
N LEU A 76 21.76 -6.04 -6.35
CA LEU A 76 20.39 -6.45 -6.09
C LEU A 76 20.25 -6.92 -4.65
N ASN A 77 19.19 -6.42 -4.00
CA ASN A 77 18.70 -6.90 -2.72
C ASN A 77 17.25 -6.41 -2.60
N ASP A 78 16.44 -6.67 -3.62
CA ASP A 78 15.11 -6.09 -3.81
C ASP A 78 14.06 -7.21 -3.67
N GLN A 79 12.92 -6.92 -3.07
CA GLN A 79 11.85 -7.91 -2.88
C GLN A 79 10.45 -7.31 -3.06
N MET A 80 9.53 -8.17 -3.49
CA MET A 80 8.12 -7.86 -3.62
C MET A 80 7.27 -9.07 -3.20
N GLN A 81 6.25 -8.84 -2.39
CA GLN A 81 5.44 -9.92 -1.80
C GLN A 81 3.98 -9.51 -1.59
N VAL A 82 3.07 -10.48 -1.59
CA VAL A 82 1.65 -10.29 -1.32
C VAL A 82 1.24 -10.98 -0.02
N PHE A 83 0.47 -10.30 0.80
CA PHE A 83 -0.11 -10.81 2.03
C PHE A 83 -1.64 -10.84 1.95
N PHE A 84 -2.19 -11.83 2.65
CA PHE A 84 -3.61 -11.96 2.92
C PHE A 84 -3.81 -12.11 4.42
N ASP A 85 -4.73 -11.33 4.98
CA ASP A 85 -5.10 -11.43 6.38
C ASP A 85 -6.60 -11.16 6.49
N PRO A 86 -7.46 -12.17 6.71
CA PRO A 86 -7.11 -13.59 6.94
C PRO A 86 -6.66 -14.32 5.67
N ILE A 87 -6.03 -15.50 5.84
CA ILE A 87 -5.67 -16.38 4.73
C ILE A 87 -6.95 -16.88 4.04
N PRO A 88 -7.11 -16.68 2.72
CA PRO A 88 -8.30 -17.11 2.00
C PRO A 88 -8.29 -18.63 1.81
N LYS A 89 -9.47 -19.25 1.83
CA LYS A 89 -9.64 -20.70 1.68
C LYS A 89 -9.58 -21.11 0.20
N ILE A 90 -8.45 -20.84 -0.43
CA ILE A 90 -8.18 -21.17 -1.84
C ILE A 90 -7.30 -22.43 -1.88
N PRO A 91 -7.60 -23.42 -2.73
CA PRO A 91 -6.72 -24.57 -2.92
C PRO A 91 -5.30 -24.13 -3.27
N ASN A 92 -4.30 -24.73 -2.59
CA ASN A 92 -2.88 -24.41 -2.77
C ASN A 92 -2.51 -22.94 -2.51
N ILE A 93 -3.24 -22.24 -1.62
CA ILE A 93 -2.94 -20.84 -1.29
C ILE A 93 -1.49 -20.62 -0.83
N ASP A 94 -0.88 -21.58 -0.13
CA ASP A 94 0.52 -21.49 0.29
C ASP A 94 1.47 -21.45 -0.92
N TYR A 95 1.22 -22.27 -1.93
CA TYR A 95 1.99 -22.27 -3.18
C TYR A 95 1.77 -20.98 -3.98
N LEU A 96 0.52 -20.52 -4.10
CA LEU A 96 0.21 -19.25 -4.77
C LEU A 96 0.88 -18.05 -4.06
N SER A 97 0.89 -18.06 -2.72
CA SER A 97 1.58 -17.06 -1.90
C SER A 97 3.10 -17.08 -2.12
N GLN A 98 3.70 -18.26 -2.24
CA GLN A 98 5.12 -18.41 -2.58
C GLN A 98 5.45 -17.85 -3.97
N LEU A 99 4.60 -18.08 -4.97
CA LEU A 99 4.76 -17.51 -6.32
C LEU A 99 4.70 -15.98 -6.33
N LEU A 100 3.89 -15.39 -5.43
CA LEU A 100 3.80 -13.94 -5.25
C LEU A 100 4.92 -13.37 -4.38
N LYS A 101 5.85 -14.20 -3.88
CA LYS A 101 7.01 -13.75 -3.11
C LYS A 101 8.26 -13.84 -3.98
N VAL A 102 8.68 -12.70 -4.52
CA VAL A 102 9.88 -12.59 -5.36
C VAL A 102 10.97 -11.83 -4.63
N SER A 103 12.21 -12.32 -4.72
CA SER A 103 13.39 -11.69 -4.14
C SER A 103 14.56 -11.79 -5.11
N PHE A 104 15.30 -10.69 -5.23
CA PHE A 104 16.44 -10.57 -6.11
C PHE A 104 17.69 -10.18 -5.35
N ASN A 105 18.77 -10.92 -5.59
CA ASN A 105 20.07 -10.72 -4.97
C ASN A 105 21.21 -10.87 -5.99
N SER A 106 22.46 -10.79 -5.53
CA SER A 106 23.65 -10.89 -6.37
C SER A 106 23.78 -12.21 -7.15
N LYS A 107 23.02 -13.25 -6.80
CA LYS A 107 22.98 -14.56 -7.46
C LYS A 107 21.80 -14.73 -8.43
N THR A 108 20.92 -13.73 -8.55
CA THR A 108 19.73 -13.77 -9.41
C THR A 108 20.09 -13.91 -10.89
N ASN A 109 19.36 -14.78 -11.60
CA ASN A 109 19.44 -14.86 -13.06
C ASN A 109 18.53 -13.80 -13.71
N LYS A 110 18.98 -13.21 -14.83
CA LYS A 110 18.16 -12.27 -15.62
C LYS A 110 16.81 -12.87 -16.04
N LYS A 111 16.76 -14.18 -16.30
CA LYS A 111 15.52 -14.88 -16.67
C LYS A 111 14.47 -14.84 -15.55
N ASP A 112 14.90 -14.88 -14.29
CA ASP A 112 14.00 -14.83 -13.12
C ASP A 112 13.36 -13.45 -12.98
N ILE A 113 14.08 -12.38 -13.35
CA ILE A 113 13.54 -11.02 -13.36
C ILE A 113 12.46 -10.87 -14.44
N LEU A 114 12.65 -11.53 -15.59
CA LEU A 114 11.70 -11.47 -16.71
C LEU A 114 10.44 -12.31 -16.48
N SER A 115 10.50 -13.34 -15.65
CA SER A 115 9.35 -14.22 -15.38
C SER A 115 8.34 -13.62 -14.41
N VAL A 116 8.73 -12.60 -13.62
CA VAL A 116 7.87 -11.95 -12.62
C VAL A 116 6.56 -11.48 -13.23
N ASP A 117 6.61 -10.78 -14.36
CA ASP A 117 5.42 -10.22 -15.01
C ASP A 117 4.31 -11.27 -15.16
N ASN A 118 4.66 -12.37 -15.83
CA ASN A 118 3.72 -13.42 -16.11
C ASN A 118 3.25 -14.12 -14.82
N VAL A 119 4.18 -14.41 -13.90
CA VAL A 119 3.85 -15.11 -12.64
C VAL A 119 2.93 -14.26 -11.77
N TYR A 120 3.24 -12.97 -11.57
CA TYR A 120 2.47 -12.07 -10.73
C TYR A 120 1.07 -11.82 -11.29
N THR A 121 0.99 -11.54 -12.59
CA THR A 121 -0.29 -11.27 -13.28
C THR A 121 -1.20 -12.49 -13.22
N GLN A 122 -0.68 -13.66 -13.59
CA GLN A 122 -1.48 -14.89 -13.60
C GLN A 122 -1.88 -15.32 -12.19
N THR A 123 -0.97 -15.24 -11.21
CA THR A 123 -1.24 -15.71 -9.85
C THR A 123 -2.24 -14.80 -9.14
N SER A 124 -2.08 -13.48 -9.26
CA SER A 124 -3.04 -12.52 -8.71
C SER A 124 -4.42 -12.72 -9.34
N SER A 125 -4.49 -12.85 -10.67
CA SER A 125 -5.75 -13.10 -11.38
C SER A 125 -6.44 -14.38 -10.91
N LYS A 126 -5.69 -15.49 -10.76
CA LYS A 126 -6.23 -16.76 -10.25
C LYS A 126 -6.87 -16.61 -8.87
N ILE A 127 -6.25 -15.86 -7.97
CA ILE A 127 -6.77 -15.64 -6.61
C ILE A 127 -8.09 -14.87 -6.66
N TYR A 128 -8.14 -13.74 -7.37
CA TYR A 128 -9.37 -12.95 -7.51
C TYR A 128 -10.49 -13.75 -8.17
N LEU A 129 -10.20 -14.41 -9.30
CA LEU A 129 -11.20 -15.20 -10.04
C LEU A 129 -11.73 -16.36 -9.20
N HIS A 130 -10.88 -17.03 -8.42
CA HIS A 130 -11.34 -18.08 -7.51
C HIS A 130 -12.26 -17.52 -6.42
N THR A 131 -11.86 -16.43 -5.74
CA THR A 131 -12.70 -15.78 -4.72
C THR A 131 -14.06 -15.35 -5.27
N ILE A 132 -14.09 -14.79 -6.48
CA ILE A 132 -15.32 -14.39 -7.18
C ILE A 132 -16.18 -15.61 -7.52
N LYS A 133 -15.58 -16.66 -8.08
CA LYS A 133 -16.28 -17.89 -8.49
C LYS A 133 -16.95 -18.57 -7.30
N GLU A 134 -16.23 -18.70 -6.19
CA GLU A 134 -16.74 -19.34 -4.96
C GLU A 134 -17.63 -18.39 -4.14
N ASN A 135 -17.73 -17.11 -4.54
CA ASN A 135 -18.48 -16.07 -3.84
C ASN A 135 -18.15 -15.99 -2.33
N ASN A 136 -16.88 -16.26 -1.99
CA ASN A 136 -16.40 -16.39 -0.62
C ASN A 136 -15.42 -15.27 -0.28
N TYR A 137 -15.97 -14.11 0.11
CA TYR A 137 -15.21 -12.90 0.39
C TYR A 137 -14.77 -12.85 1.85
N VAL A 138 -13.51 -13.19 2.11
CA VAL A 138 -12.95 -13.17 3.47
C VAL A 138 -12.55 -11.76 3.93
N GLY A 139 -12.42 -10.82 3.00
CA GLY A 139 -12.02 -9.44 3.29
C GLY A 139 -10.53 -9.26 3.57
N SER A 140 -10.18 -8.10 4.14
CA SER A 140 -8.88 -7.84 4.76
C SER A 140 -9.05 -7.20 6.14
N ASP A 141 -8.54 -7.89 7.17
CA ASP A 141 -8.44 -7.38 8.53
C ASP A 141 -7.22 -6.46 8.69
N ILE A 142 -7.25 -5.33 7.98
CA ILE A 142 -6.13 -4.38 7.93
C ILE A 142 -5.74 -3.90 9.33
N TRP A 143 -6.72 -3.65 10.19
CA TRP A 143 -6.47 -3.22 11.57
C TRP A 143 -5.66 -4.27 12.35
N LYS A 144 -6.05 -5.56 12.27
CA LYS A 144 -5.34 -6.65 12.93
C LYS A 144 -3.99 -6.94 12.28
N PHE A 145 -3.86 -6.77 10.96
CA PHE A 145 -2.58 -6.89 10.27
C PHE A 145 -1.58 -5.86 10.80
N PHE A 146 -2.00 -4.61 11.00
CA PHE A 146 -1.16 -3.59 11.62
C PHE A 146 -0.81 -3.90 13.07
N LYS A 147 -1.73 -4.50 13.83
CA LYS A 147 -1.48 -4.92 15.22
C LYS A 147 -0.38 -6.00 15.32
N ASN A 148 -0.39 -6.98 14.42
CA ASN A 148 0.36 -8.22 14.62
C ASN A 148 1.54 -8.39 13.66
N ASN A 149 1.45 -7.85 12.44
CA ASN A 149 2.27 -8.31 11.32
C ASN A 149 3.11 -7.19 10.69
N VAL A 150 2.59 -5.96 10.60
CA VAL A 150 3.16 -4.90 9.76
C VAL A 150 4.65 -4.63 10.00
N GLN A 151 5.10 -4.58 11.26
CA GLN A 151 6.50 -4.31 11.58
C GLN A 151 7.43 -5.44 11.10
N ASN A 152 7.07 -6.69 11.36
CA ASN A 152 7.90 -7.85 11.03
C ASN A 152 7.90 -8.17 9.53
N TYR A 153 6.76 -7.95 8.90
CA TYR A 153 6.52 -8.40 7.53
C TYR A 153 6.90 -7.33 6.50
N CYS A 154 6.60 -6.07 6.80
CA CYS A 154 6.72 -4.99 5.83
C CYS A 154 7.95 -4.11 6.02
N ILE A 155 8.70 -4.21 7.12
CA ILE A 155 9.90 -3.39 7.36
C ILE A 155 11.15 -4.26 7.31
N LYS A 156 12.09 -3.87 6.45
CA LYS A 156 13.41 -4.47 6.31
C LYS A 156 14.47 -3.39 6.42
N ASP A 157 15.55 -3.73 7.11
CA ASP A 157 16.66 -2.81 7.33
C ASP A 157 17.32 -2.40 6.02
N LYS A 158 17.66 -1.11 5.92
CA LYS A 158 18.39 -0.52 4.78
C LYS A 158 17.67 -0.65 3.44
N GLN A 159 16.38 -0.96 3.44
CA GLN A 159 15.52 -0.97 2.26
C GLN A 159 14.50 0.18 2.35
N ARG A 160 14.03 0.64 1.19
CA ARG A 160 12.83 1.49 1.11
C ARG A 160 11.62 0.56 1.22
N ASN A 161 10.93 0.63 2.34
CA ASN A 161 9.79 -0.23 2.62
C ASN A 161 8.50 0.44 2.16
N ILE A 162 7.74 -0.22 1.30
CA ILE A 162 6.47 0.29 0.76
C ILE A 162 5.40 -0.76 1.02
N LEU A 163 4.36 -0.39 1.76
CA LEU A 163 3.14 -1.20 1.92
C LEU A 163 2.04 -0.64 1.03
N VAL A 164 1.55 -1.45 0.11
CA VAL A 164 0.40 -1.15 -0.75
C VAL A 164 -0.82 -1.87 -0.19
N ILE A 165 -1.83 -1.12 0.22
CA ILE A 165 -3.09 -1.64 0.75
C ILE A 165 -4.14 -1.45 -0.34
N LEU A 166 -4.60 -2.54 -0.96
CA LEU A 166 -5.67 -2.51 -1.94
C LEU A 166 -7.01 -2.69 -1.23
N THR A 167 -7.82 -1.63 -1.21
CA THR A 167 -9.09 -1.57 -0.48
C THR A 167 -9.99 -0.49 -1.10
N ASP A 168 -11.29 -0.57 -0.85
CA ASP A 168 -12.24 0.50 -1.18
C ASP A 168 -12.18 1.67 -0.18
N GLY A 169 -11.31 1.59 0.82
CA GLY A 169 -11.04 2.63 1.80
C GLY A 169 -11.76 2.41 3.13
N TYR A 170 -12.74 1.51 3.19
CA TYR A 170 -13.44 1.16 4.42
C TYR A 170 -12.67 0.07 5.17
N MET A 171 -11.85 0.47 6.16
CA MET A 171 -11.27 -0.51 7.07
C MET A 171 -12.40 -1.20 7.85
N TYR A 172 -12.65 -2.48 7.60
CA TYR A 172 -13.66 -3.25 8.30
C TYR A 172 -13.37 -4.75 8.23
N HIS A 173 -13.44 -5.41 9.38
CA HIS A 173 -13.50 -6.86 9.43
C HIS A 173 -14.33 -7.31 10.63
N LYS A 174 -15.19 -8.32 10.43
CA LYS A 174 -16.18 -8.76 11.43
C LYS A 174 -15.54 -9.21 12.75
N ASN A 175 -14.35 -9.83 12.70
CA ASN A 175 -13.67 -10.36 13.88
C ASN A 175 -12.83 -9.32 14.64
N SER A 176 -12.71 -8.11 14.07
CA SER A 176 -11.93 -7.02 14.66
C SER A 176 -12.77 -5.77 14.80
N LYS A 177 -14.11 -5.85 14.81
CA LYS A 177 -15.00 -4.71 14.93
C LYS A 177 -15.18 -4.30 16.40
N PHE A 178 -14.61 -3.17 16.79
CA PHE A 178 -14.86 -2.58 18.11
C PHE A 178 -14.68 -1.06 18.12
N LEU A 179 -15.23 -0.42 19.15
CA LEU A 179 -15.25 1.03 19.37
C LEU A 179 -14.86 1.29 20.82
N ASP A 180 -13.90 2.16 21.04
CA ASP A 180 -13.46 2.62 22.36
C ASP A 180 -13.30 4.14 22.37
N LYS A 181 -14.07 4.82 23.23
CA LYS A 181 -13.98 6.28 23.48
C LYS A 181 -13.91 7.15 22.20
N GLY A 182 -14.74 6.82 21.21
CA GLY A 182 -14.81 7.53 19.92
C GLY A 182 -13.89 6.97 18.84
N LYS A 183 -12.84 6.22 19.20
CA LYS A 183 -11.94 5.55 18.27
C LYS A 183 -12.46 4.17 17.89
N SER A 184 -12.37 3.81 16.63
CA SER A 184 -12.83 2.51 16.12
C SER A 184 -11.72 1.74 15.43
N SER A 185 -11.83 0.42 15.38
CA SER A 185 -11.01 -0.40 14.48
C SER A 185 -11.58 -0.49 13.06
N TYR A 186 -12.68 0.22 12.80
CA TYR A 186 -13.41 0.15 11.56
C TYR A 186 -14.03 1.47 11.14
N ILE A 187 -14.32 1.61 9.85
CA ILE A 187 -15.17 2.66 9.29
C ILE A 187 -16.02 2.04 8.18
N THR A 188 -17.29 2.41 8.12
CA THR A 188 -18.24 1.96 7.09
C THR A 188 -19.16 3.13 6.73
N PRO A 189 -19.88 3.08 5.59
CA PRO A 189 -20.86 4.12 5.26
C PRO A 189 -21.89 4.34 6.37
N ALA A 190 -22.42 3.25 6.93
CA ALA A 190 -23.36 3.31 8.04
C ALA A 190 -22.76 3.97 9.29
N PHE A 191 -21.48 3.74 9.58
CA PHE A 191 -20.81 4.40 10.70
C PHE A 191 -20.66 5.90 10.45
N ILE A 192 -20.19 6.30 9.26
CA ILE A 192 -20.06 7.70 8.84
C ILE A 192 -21.39 8.45 8.99
N GLN A 193 -22.48 7.84 8.51
CA GLN A 193 -23.83 8.39 8.64
C GLN A 193 -24.25 8.51 10.12
N SER A 194 -24.08 7.44 10.92
CA SER A 194 -24.45 7.44 12.34
C SER A 194 -23.69 8.50 13.17
N LYS A 195 -22.48 8.86 12.74
CA LYS A 195 -21.64 9.89 13.38
C LYS A 195 -21.86 11.28 12.78
N LYS A 196 -22.83 11.43 11.87
CA LYS A 196 -23.17 12.69 11.19
C LYS A 196 -21.98 13.32 10.46
N LEU A 197 -21.08 12.49 9.92
CA LEU A 197 -19.92 12.92 9.12
C LEU A 197 -20.32 13.10 7.64
N ILE A 198 -21.41 13.83 7.41
CA ILE A 198 -22.09 13.97 6.12
C ILE A 198 -22.18 15.43 5.64
N SER A 199 -21.50 16.35 6.32
CA SER A 199 -21.48 17.77 6.02
C SER A 199 -20.04 18.31 6.06
N SER A 200 -19.86 19.56 5.62
CA SER A 200 -18.56 20.26 5.63
C SER A 200 -17.94 20.36 7.04
N ASP A 201 -18.75 20.25 8.09
CA ASP A 201 -18.31 20.33 9.49
C ASP A 201 -17.74 19.02 10.03
N TYR A 202 -17.60 17.98 9.20
CA TYR A 202 -17.15 16.66 9.62
C TYR A 202 -15.86 16.68 10.44
N ARG A 203 -14.90 17.57 10.12
CA ARG A 203 -13.65 17.73 10.88
C ARG A 203 -13.89 18.20 12.32
N ALA A 204 -14.79 19.17 12.51
CA ALA A 204 -15.15 19.65 13.83
C ALA A 204 -15.86 18.55 14.65
N ILE A 205 -16.74 17.79 13.99
CA ILE A 205 -17.43 16.64 14.61
C ILE A 205 -16.44 15.55 15.00
N MET A 206 -15.48 15.21 14.13
CA MET A 206 -14.43 14.23 14.41
C MET A 206 -13.61 14.64 15.63
N LYS A 207 -13.14 15.89 15.67
CA LYS A 207 -12.35 16.41 16.81
C LYS A 207 -13.16 16.41 18.10
N LYS A 208 -14.39 16.94 18.09
CA LYS A 208 -15.28 17.01 19.26
C LYS A 208 -15.56 15.65 19.87
N ASN A 209 -15.75 14.63 19.03
CA ASN A 209 -16.14 13.28 19.46
C ASN A 209 -14.96 12.30 19.50
N ASN A 210 -13.72 12.79 19.37
CA ASN A 210 -12.49 11.99 19.34
C ASN A 210 -12.56 10.82 18.33
N LEU A 211 -13.12 11.06 17.15
CA LEU A 211 -13.28 10.05 16.12
C LEU A 211 -11.95 9.76 15.41
N GLY A 212 -11.81 8.57 14.85
CA GLY A 212 -10.61 8.12 14.16
C GLY A 212 -10.33 6.64 14.43
N PHE A 213 -9.27 6.11 13.83
CA PHE A 213 -8.90 4.72 14.09
C PHE A 213 -8.15 4.55 15.42
N ILE A 214 -8.32 3.38 16.03
CA ILE A 214 -7.51 2.94 17.17
C ILE A 214 -6.09 2.66 16.67
N SER A 215 -5.14 3.49 17.07
CA SER A 215 -3.73 3.39 16.70
C SER A 215 -2.93 2.51 17.67
N PHE A 216 -1.75 2.14 17.23
CA PHE A 216 -0.77 1.40 18.05
C PHE A 216 0.43 2.30 18.39
N PRO A 217 1.13 2.07 19.50
CA PRO A 217 2.29 2.86 19.91
C PRO A 217 3.56 2.53 19.10
N TYR A 218 3.42 2.30 17.80
CA TYR A 218 4.52 1.94 16.90
C TYR A 218 5.19 3.17 16.30
N ASN A 219 6.42 2.95 15.85
CA ASN A 219 7.16 3.93 15.06
C ASN A 219 7.39 3.36 13.65
N LEU A 220 6.50 3.71 12.72
CA LEU A 220 6.53 3.24 11.33
C LEU A 220 7.21 4.26 10.41
N LYS A 221 8.17 5.04 10.92
CA LYS A 221 8.88 6.09 10.16
C LYS A 221 9.63 5.56 8.92
N ASP A 222 10.00 4.28 8.93
CA ASP A 222 10.77 3.62 7.89
C ASP A 222 9.85 2.84 6.92
N LEU A 223 8.54 3.06 7.00
CA LEU A 223 7.52 2.50 6.12
C LEU A 223 6.81 3.62 5.35
N GLU A 224 6.72 3.46 4.04
CA GLU A 224 5.83 4.23 3.17
C GLU A 224 4.56 3.44 2.91
N ILE A 225 3.41 4.12 2.81
CA ILE A 225 2.12 3.43 2.64
C ILE A 225 1.34 4.00 1.45
N ILE A 226 0.80 3.12 0.61
CA ILE A 226 -0.12 3.49 -0.48
C ILE A 226 -1.45 2.80 -0.18
N VAL A 227 -2.48 3.57 0.18
CA VAL A 227 -3.87 3.08 0.21
C VAL A 227 -4.45 3.33 -1.18
N LEU A 228 -4.81 2.26 -1.88
CA LEU A 228 -5.13 2.30 -3.29
C LEU A 228 -6.50 1.68 -3.57
N GLY A 229 -7.30 2.39 -4.36
CA GLY A 229 -8.62 1.93 -4.77
C GLY A 229 -9.77 2.50 -3.94
N ILE A 230 -9.55 3.59 -3.20
CA ILE A 230 -10.57 4.23 -2.35
C ILE A 230 -11.80 4.55 -3.21
N ASN A 231 -12.96 4.01 -2.83
CA ASN A 231 -14.20 4.07 -3.58
C ASN A 231 -15.35 4.38 -2.61
N PRO A 232 -15.51 5.66 -2.23
CA PRO A 232 -16.53 6.07 -1.27
C PRO A 232 -17.94 5.91 -1.86
N SER A 233 -18.93 5.81 -0.98
CA SER A 233 -20.33 5.90 -1.38
C SER A 233 -20.63 7.24 -2.05
N LYS A 234 -21.38 7.19 -3.16
CA LYS A 234 -21.81 8.39 -3.90
C LYS A 234 -22.91 9.19 -3.21
N GLN A 235 -23.46 8.68 -2.10
CA GLN A 235 -24.58 9.30 -1.39
C GLN A 235 -24.16 10.47 -0.50
N ASN A 236 -22.89 10.51 -0.09
CA ASN A 236 -22.34 11.55 0.77
C ASN A 236 -21.10 12.17 0.11
N PRO A 237 -21.16 13.45 -0.32
CA PRO A 237 -20.05 14.10 -1.02
C PRO A 237 -18.80 14.27 -0.15
N TYR A 238 -18.92 14.15 1.18
CA TYR A 238 -17.80 14.27 2.13
C TYR A 238 -17.19 12.91 2.51
N GLU A 239 -17.72 11.80 2.00
CA GLU A 239 -17.33 10.47 2.46
C GLU A 239 -15.88 10.12 2.13
N GLU A 240 -15.41 10.53 0.94
CA GLU A 240 -14.00 10.38 0.56
C GLU A 240 -13.07 11.11 1.53
N ASP A 241 -13.41 12.36 1.84
CA ASP A 241 -12.63 13.22 2.73
C ASP A 241 -12.57 12.66 4.15
N VAL A 242 -13.69 12.10 4.62
CA VAL A 242 -13.76 11.43 5.93
C VAL A 242 -12.87 10.17 5.94
N ILE A 243 -12.99 9.30 4.93
CA ILE A 243 -12.15 8.11 4.81
C ILE A 243 -10.67 8.50 4.79
N LYS A 244 -10.29 9.46 3.95
CA LYS A 244 -8.91 9.93 3.83
C LYS A 244 -8.39 10.54 5.14
N GLN A 245 -9.22 11.30 5.86
CA GLN A 245 -8.85 11.84 7.17
C GLN A 245 -8.58 10.72 8.19
N TYR A 246 -9.42 9.69 8.24
CA TYR A 246 -9.22 8.54 9.12
C TYR A 246 -7.89 7.83 8.86
N TRP A 247 -7.57 7.57 7.59
CA TRP A 247 -6.28 6.97 7.21
C TRP A 247 -5.09 7.87 7.55
N ALA A 248 -5.17 9.16 7.21
CA ALA A 248 -4.09 10.12 7.47
C ALA A 248 -3.81 10.28 8.97
N ASP A 249 -4.84 10.43 9.80
CA ASP A 249 -4.71 10.56 11.24
C ASP A 249 -4.09 9.29 11.86
N TRP A 250 -4.50 8.11 11.38
CA TRP A 250 -3.99 6.83 11.88
C TRP A 250 -2.52 6.61 11.53
N PHE A 251 -2.12 6.88 10.29
CA PHE A 251 -0.73 6.81 9.86
C PHE A 251 0.15 7.83 10.57
N THR A 252 -0.35 9.05 10.78
CA THR A 252 0.35 10.11 11.53
C THR A 252 0.56 9.68 12.99
N ALA A 253 -0.46 9.11 13.64
CA ALA A 253 -0.36 8.61 15.01
C ALA A 253 0.70 7.51 15.16
N MET A 254 0.91 6.69 14.12
CA MET A 254 1.93 5.64 14.07
C MET A 254 3.28 6.12 13.48
N LYS A 255 3.45 7.43 13.28
CA LYS A 255 4.68 8.08 12.79
C LYS A 255 5.11 7.68 11.38
N VAL A 256 4.17 7.28 10.52
CA VAL A 256 4.43 7.07 9.08
C VAL A 256 4.76 8.42 8.45
N LYS A 257 5.88 8.50 7.73
CA LYS A 257 6.38 9.77 7.17
C LYS A 257 5.83 10.09 5.78
N LYS A 258 5.59 9.06 4.97
CA LYS A 258 5.14 9.20 3.58
C LYS A 258 3.99 8.24 3.33
N PHE A 259 2.86 8.77 2.90
CA PHE A 259 1.74 7.94 2.45
C PHE A 259 0.95 8.60 1.33
N HIS A 260 0.29 7.77 0.53
CA HIS A 260 -0.56 8.18 -0.58
C HIS A 260 -1.95 7.56 -0.42
N LEU A 261 -3.01 8.37 -0.53
CA LEU A 261 -4.40 7.94 -0.43
C LEU A 261 -5.07 8.15 -1.78
N ILE A 262 -5.12 7.09 -2.58
CA ILE A 262 -5.46 7.15 -4.01
C ILE A 262 -6.84 6.52 -4.24
N SER A 263 -7.74 7.34 -4.77
CA SER A 263 -9.09 6.93 -5.14
C SER A 263 -9.08 6.03 -6.38
N THR A 264 -10.10 5.20 -6.54
CA THR A 264 -10.23 4.36 -7.73
C THR A 264 -10.34 5.21 -8.99
N ASP A 265 -9.59 4.81 -10.01
CA ASP A 265 -9.65 5.36 -11.36
C ASP A 265 -9.22 4.28 -12.37
N LEU A 266 -9.27 4.56 -13.68
CA LEU A 266 -8.80 3.63 -14.69
C LEU A 266 -7.31 3.31 -14.49
N PRO A 267 -6.90 2.03 -14.64
CA PRO A 267 -5.50 1.64 -14.52
C PRO A 267 -4.58 2.44 -15.44
N ALA A 268 -5.04 2.82 -16.63
CA ALA A 268 -4.28 3.66 -17.55
C ALA A 268 -3.92 5.04 -16.95
N ASN A 269 -4.81 5.63 -16.15
CA ASN A 269 -4.60 6.93 -15.51
C ASN A 269 -3.69 6.82 -14.29
N LEU A 270 -3.87 5.77 -13.46
CA LEU A 270 -3.08 5.58 -12.25
C LEU A 270 -1.70 4.98 -12.52
N SER A 271 -1.51 4.27 -13.62
CA SER A 271 -0.22 3.66 -14.00
C SER A 271 0.95 4.66 -13.92
N PRO A 272 0.94 5.83 -14.59
CA PRO A 272 2.03 6.80 -14.46
C PRO A 272 2.20 7.35 -13.04
N VAL A 273 1.12 7.51 -12.27
CA VAL A 273 1.16 7.99 -10.88
C VAL A 273 1.84 6.95 -9.97
N LEU A 274 1.42 5.69 -10.05
CA LEU A 274 1.96 4.59 -9.27
C LEU A 274 3.42 4.33 -9.63
N GLN A 275 3.74 4.28 -10.92
CA GLN A 275 5.11 4.10 -11.37
C GLN A 275 6.02 5.23 -10.90
N LYS A 276 5.53 6.48 -10.89
CA LYS A 276 6.26 7.61 -10.33
C LYS A 276 6.51 7.43 -8.84
N ILE A 277 5.49 7.10 -8.04
CA ILE A 277 5.65 6.88 -6.59
C ILE A 277 6.69 5.78 -6.30
N ILE A 278 6.67 4.68 -7.04
CA ILE A 278 7.64 3.60 -6.86
C ILE A 278 9.05 4.00 -7.33
N SER A 279 9.16 4.79 -8.40
CA SER A 279 10.45 5.25 -8.94
C SER A 279 11.02 6.48 -8.22
N GLU A 280 10.22 7.17 -7.42
CA GLU A 280 10.63 8.32 -6.62
C GLU A 280 11.74 7.92 -5.64
N LYS A 281 12.75 8.78 -5.57
CA LYS A 281 13.99 8.62 -4.83
C LYS A 281 14.08 9.64 -3.72
#